data_AF-A0A6V8L1Q2-F1
#
_entry.id   AF-A0A6V8L1Q2-F1
#
_cell.length_a   1.000
_cell.length_b   1.000
_cell.length_c   1.000
_cell.angle_alpha   90.00
_cell.angle_beta   90.00
_cell.angle_gamma   90.00
#
_symmetry.space_group_name_H-M   'P 1'
#
loop_
_entity.id
_entity.type
_entity.pdbx_description
1 polymer ?
#
loop_
_entity_poly.entity_id
_entity_poly.type
_entity_poly.pdbx_seq_one_letter_code
_entity_poly.pdbx_strand_id
1 'polypeptide(L)'
;MPVTQAADRIPERVARVVYVDSGPLPDGVSQFDTHPPEEQERLRALLGDGHLLPPPPWDPLADPVNLAGLDAATLATLRERATPHPLGAATQPVQRTGGTGVPAALIACTIPLEQVEAMLAQGHPFFAELRGAQIRALPTGHWPMFSEPKQLAEILDELTV
;
A
#
# COMPACT_ATOMS: atom_id res chain seq x y z
N MET A 1 6.23 -0.10 1.66
CA MET A 1 7.47 -0.12 0.84
C MET A 1 8.69 0.49 1.52
N PRO A 2 8.83 1.83 1.67
CA PRO A 2 9.98 2.38 2.39
C PRO A 2 9.96 2.01 3.87
N VAL A 3 8.77 1.85 4.46
CA VAL A 3 8.61 1.47 5.87
C VAL A 3 9.19 0.09 6.18
N THR A 4 9.05 -0.89 5.29
CA THR A 4 9.59 -2.25 5.48
C THR A 4 11.12 -2.21 5.51
N GLN A 5 11.74 -1.47 4.59
CA GLN A 5 13.18 -1.27 4.57
C GLN A 5 13.69 -0.46 5.77
N ALA A 6 12.95 0.58 6.17
CA ALA A 6 13.31 1.37 7.34
C ALA A 6 13.26 0.52 8.61
N ALA A 7 12.17 -0.23 8.82
CA ALA A 7 12.01 -1.11 9.96
C ALA A 7 13.05 -2.25 10.00
N ASP A 8 13.47 -2.76 8.84
CA ASP A 8 14.55 -3.75 8.74
C ASP A 8 15.91 -3.18 9.19
N ARG A 9 16.16 -1.87 9.03
CA ARG A 9 17.42 -1.21 9.40
C ARG A 9 17.47 -0.76 10.86
N ILE A 10 16.32 -0.49 11.48
CA ILE A 10 16.20 0.00 12.87
C ILE A 10 15.13 -0.77 13.65
N PRO A 11 15.17 -2.13 13.67
CA PRO A 11 14.12 -2.94 14.25
C PRO A 11 13.91 -2.66 15.74
N GLU A 12 14.96 -2.26 16.46
CA GLU A 12 14.92 -1.90 17.88
C GLU A 12 14.17 -0.61 18.18
N ARG A 13 13.88 0.21 17.16
CA ARG A 13 13.15 1.49 17.30
C ARG A 13 11.71 1.44 16.78
N VAL A 14 11.28 0.29 16.24
CA VAL A 14 9.98 0.13 15.60
C VAL A 14 9.23 -1.00 16.30
N ALA A 15 8.20 -0.65 17.07
CA ALA A 15 7.40 -1.64 17.79
C ALA A 15 6.52 -2.49 16.84
N ARG A 16 6.03 -1.88 15.74
CA ARG A 16 5.16 -2.53 14.76
C ARG A 16 5.15 -1.74 13.44
N VAL A 17 4.93 -2.43 12.34
CA VAL A 17 4.55 -1.82 11.05
C VAL A 17 3.09 -2.18 10.74
N VAL A 18 2.25 -1.16 10.59
CA VAL A 18 0.86 -1.33 10.14
C VAL A 18 0.79 -0.95 8.67
N TYR A 19 0.47 -1.92 7.82
CA TYR A 19 0.21 -1.69 6.40
C TYR A 19 -1.26 -1.33 6.23
N VAL A 20 -1.53 -0.16 5.65
CA VAL A 20 -2.89 0.29 5.34
C VAL A 20 -3.10 0.10 3.85
N ASP A 21 -4.04 -0.77 3.50
CA ASP A 21 -4.37 -1.22 2.14
C ASP A 21 -3.13 -1.46 1.25
N SER A 22 -2.09 -2.04 1.85
CA SER A 22 -0.77 -2.24 1.26
C SER A 22 -0.09 -3.46 1.89
N GLY A 23 1.17 -3.71 1.54
CA GLY A 23 1.91 -4.83 2.11
C GLY A 23 3.42 -4.62 2.17
N PRO A 24 4.13 -5.53 2.85
CA PRO A 24 5.58 -5.63 2.77
C PRO A 24 6.01 -5.99 1.35
N LEU A 25 7.23 -5.60 0.99
CA LEU A 25 7.88 -6.12 -0.20
C LEU A 25 9.05 -7.04 0.17
N PRO A 26 9.22 -8.16 -0.58
CA PRO A 26 10.41 -8.97 -0.48
C PRO A 26 11.68 -8.19 -0.83
N ASP A 27 12.82 -8.72 -0.40
CA ASP A 27 14.12 -8.23 -0.86
C ASP A 27 14.24 -8.37 -2.39
N GLY A 28 14.84 -7.37 -3.03
CA GLY A 28 15.03 -7.34 -4.48
C GLY A 28 13.78 -7.04 -5.31
N VAL A 29 12.63 -6.76 -4.67
CA VAL A 29 11.36 -6.46 -5.36
C VAL A 29 11.02 -4.97 -5.26
N SER A 30 10.59 -4.37 -6.37
CA SER A 30 10.07 -2.99 -6.43
C SER A 30 8.54 -2.96 -6.39
N GLN A 31 7.95 -1.77 -6.22
CA GLN A 31 6.50 -1.56 -6.31
C GLN A 31 6.00 -1.91 -7.70
N PHE A 32 6.82 -1.57 -8.68
CA PHE A 32 6.46 -1.70 -10.07
C PHE A 32 6.27 -3.16 -10.46
N ASP A 33 7.09 -4.05 -9.89
CA ASP A 33 7.06 -5.49 -10.12
C ASP A 33 5.77 -6.16 -9.61
N THR A 34 4.98 -5.45 -8.80
CA THR A 34 3.72 -5.96 -8.24
C THR A 34 2.53 -5.78 -9.16
N HIS A 35 2.68 -4.96 -10.21
CA HIS A 35 1.64 -4.81 -11.22
C HIS A 35 1.67 -5.98 -12.20
N PRO A 36 0.51 -6.38 -12.77
CA PRO A 36 0.48 -7.31 -13.90
C PRO A 36 1.37 -6.82 -15.05
N PRO A 37 1.96 -7.73 -15.86
CA PRO A 37 2.87 -7.36 -16.95
C PRO A 37 2.30 -6.34 -17.94
N GLU A 38 1.00 -6.42 -18.25
CA GLU A 38 0.32 -5.47 -19.14
C GLU A 38 0.27 -4.06 -18.55
N GLU A 39 0.04 -3.95 -17.25
CA GLU A 39 0.01 -2.68 -16.54
C GLU A 39 1.42 -2.10 -16.40
N GLN A 40 2.43 -2.95 -16.17
CA GLN A 40 3.83 -2.54 -16.24
C GLN A 40 4.17 -1.94 -17.62
N GLU A 41 3.77 -2.59 -18.71
CA GLU A 41 4.02 -2.08 -20.06
C GLU A 41 3.30 -0.75 -20.32
N ARG A 42 2.02 -0.66 -19.92
CA ARG A 42 1.23 0.57 -20.01
C ARG A 42 1.89 1.73 -19.27
N LEU A 43 2.35 1.50 -18.04
CA LEU A 43 3.01 2.51 -17.23
C LEU A 43 4.36 2.91 -17.85
N ARG A 44 5.17 1.97 -18.35
CA ARG A 44 6.42 2.28 -19.06
C ARG A 44 6.16 3.15 -20.30
N ALA A 45 5.16 2.80 -21.11
CA ALA A 45 4.78 3.56 -22.29
C ALA A 45 4.27 4.98 -21.94
N LEU A 46 3.51 5.12 -20.85
CA LEU A 46 3.03 6.42 -20.36
C LEU A 46 4.18 7.32 -19.91
N LEU A 47 5.20 6.73 -19.27
CA LEU A 47 6.33 7.48 -18.69
C LEU A 47 7.39 7.84 -19.72
N GLY A 48 7.62 6.97 -20.73
CA GLY A 48 8.71 7.15 -21.69
C GLY A 48 10.06 7.35 -20.99
N ASP A 49 10.79 8.40 -21.37
CA ASP A 49 12.06 8.80 -20.74
C ASP A 49 11.86 9.68 -19.48
N GLY A 50 10.63 9.78 -18.98
CA GLY A 50 10.27 10.55 -17.80
C GLY A 50 10.83 9.95 -16.49
N HIS A 51 11.02 10.81 -15.49
CA HIS A 51 11.50 10.41 -14.17
C HIS A 51 10.46 10.64 -13.05
N LEU A 52 9.25 11.07 -13.41
CA LEU A 52 8.16 11.36 -12.49
C LEU A 52 6.91 10.58 -12.91
N LEU A 53 6.31 9.88 -11.96
CA LEU A 53 4.98 9.29 -12.06
C LEU A 53 3.93 10.40 -11.90
N PRO A 54 3.05 10.63 -12.88
CA PRO A 54 1.97 11.60 -12.71
C PRO A 54 0.99 11.10 -11.64
N PRO A 55 0.30 12.00 -10.93
CA PRO A 55 -0.80 11.60 -10.06
C PRO A 55 -1.90 10.91 -10.89
N PRO A 56 -2.69 10.01 -10.29
CA PRO A 56 -3.82 9.40 -10.98
C PRO A 56 -4.85 10.47 -11.38
N PRO A 57 -5.75 10.19 -12.33
CA PRO A 57 -6.76 11.15 -12.80
C PRO A 57 -7.80 11.51 -11.73
N TRP A 58 -7.86 10.77 -10.62
CA TRP A 58 -8.84 10.92 -9.55
C TRP A 58 -10.28 10.92 -10.07
N ASP A 59 -10.58 10.09 -11.07
CA ASP A 59 -11.92 9.96 -11.64
C ASP A 59 -12.66 8.75 -11.05
N PRO A 60 -13.69 8.93 -10.21
CA PRO A 60 -14.41 7.83 -9.58
C PRO A 60 -15.25 7.01 -10.57
N LEU A 61 -15.49 7.50 -11.80
CA LEU A 61 -16.11 6.70 -12.85
C LEU A 61 -15.11 5.73 -13.47
N ALA A 62 -13.85 6.14 -13.60
CA ALA A 62 -12.78 5.32 -14.13
C ALA A 62 -12.19 4.36 -13.07
N ASP A 63 -12.20 4.75 -11.80
CA ASP A 63 -11.70 3.96 -10.67
C ASP A 63 -12.69 3.97 -9.48
N PRO A 64 -13.85 3.29 -9.63
CA PRO A 64 -14.91 3.33 -8.64
C PRO A 64 -14.56 2.57 -7.36
N VAL A 65 -13.58 1.65 -7.41
CA VAL A 65 -13.18 0.83 -6.27
C VAL A 65 -12.20 1.59 -5.39
N ASN A 66 -11.08 2.07 -5.94
CA ASN A 66 -10.07 2.73 -5.09
C ASN A 66 -10.55 4.09 -4.58
N LEU A 67 -11.41 4.79 -5.33
CA LEU A 67 -11.91 6.10 -4.94
C LEU A 67 -13.27 6.03 -4.20
N ALA A 68 -13.74 4.84 -3.84
CA ALA A 68 -14.96 4.66 -3.08
C ALA A 68 -14.91 5.42 -1.75
N GLY A 69 -16.00 6.12 -1.42
CA GLY A 69 -16.13 6.91 -0.19
C GLY A 69 -15.52 8.31 -0.22
N LEU A 70 -14.86 8.71 -1.32
CA LEU A 70 -14.34 10.07 -1.46
C LEU A 70 -15.41 11.02 -2.00
N ASP A 71 -15.63 12.13 -1.30
CA ASP A 71 -16.55 13.17 -1.75
C ASP A 71 -15.92 14.11 -2.79
N ALA A 72 -16.76 14.94 -3.43
CA ALA A 72 -16.32 15.85 -4.49
C ALA A 72 -15.28 16.88 -4.01
N ALA A 73 -15.37 17.33 -2.75
CA ALA A 73 -14.44 18.29 -2.18
C ALA A 73 -13.06 17.67 -1.96
N THR A 74 -13.02 16.42 -1.50
CA THR A 74 -11.79 15.63 -1.33
C THR A 74 -11.14 15.35 -2.68
N LEU A 75 -11.92 14.91 -3.67
CA LEU A 75 -11.42 14.68 -5.04
C LEU A 75 -10.88 15.97 -5.65
N ALA A 76 -11.55 17.11 -5.45
CA ALA A 76 -11.04 18.41 -5.90
C ALA A 76 -9.70 18.76 -5.22
N THR A 77 -9.59 18.52 -3.92
CA THR A 77 -8.35 18.75 -3.16
C THR A 77 -7.22 17.85 -3.65
N LEU A 78 -7.49 16.58 -3.94
CA LEU A 78 -6.50 15.64 -4.49
C LEU A 78 -6.02 16.08 -5.87
N ARG A 79 -6.92 16.51 -6.75
CA ARG A 79 -6.56 17.04 -8.08
C ARG A 79 -5.73 18.32 -8.00
N GLU A 80 -6.04 19.20 -7.06
CA GLU A 80 -5.30 20.46 -6.88
C GLU A 80 -3.91 20.24 -6.29
N ARG A 81 -3.78 19.31 -5.33
CA ARG A 81 -2.58 19.19 -4.50
C ARG A 81 -1.65 18.03 -4.86
N ALA A 82 -2.13 17.03 -5.60
CA ALA A 82 -1.29 15.90 -5.98
C ALA A 82 -0.22 16.34 -6.97
N THR A 83 1.04 16.06 -6.64
CA THR A 83 2.19 16.38 -7.48
C THR A 83 2.78 15.10 -8.08
N PRO A 84 3.46 15.19 -9.24
CA PRO A 84 4.19 14.05 -9.77
C PRO A 84 5.20 13.48 -8.75
N HIS A 85 5.26 12.15 -8.64
CA HIS A 85 6.10 11.44 -7.68
C HIS A 85 7.38 10.92 -8.33
N PRO A 86 8.56 10.96 -7.68
CA PRO A 86 9.78 10.37 -8.25
C PRO A 86 9.60 8.90 -8.63
N LEU A 87 9.85 8.58 -9.90
CA LEU A 87 9.66 7.22 -10.45
C LEU A 87 10.45 6.17 -9.67
N GLY A 88 11.67 6.53 -9.26
CA GLY A 88 12.57 5.66 -8.49
C GLY A 88 11.94 5.13 -7.20
N ALA A 89 11.01 5.84 -6.57
CA ALA A 89 10.35 5.37 -5.36
C ALA A 89 9.46 4.13 -5.60
N ALA A 90 8.96 3.95 -6.83
CA ALA A 90 8.18 2.78 -7.23
C ALA A 90 9.05 1.71 -7.91
N THR A 91 10.07 2.11 -8.66
CA THR A 91 10.85 1.19 -9.51
C THR A 91 12.15 0.69 -8.88
N GLN A 92 12.64 1.33 -7.82
CA GLN A 92 13.84 0.83 -7.13
C GLN A 92 13.50 -0.42 -6.29
N PRO A 93 14.25 -1.51 -6.45
CA PRO A 93 14.10 -2.69 -5.61
C PRO A 93 14.35 -2.39 -4.13
N VAL A 94 13.51 -2.92 -3.26
CA VAL A 94 13.74 -2.90 -1.83
C VAL A 94 15.00 -3.72 -1.49
N GLN A 95 15.83 -3.21 -0.60
CA GLN A 95 17.05 -3.84 -0.08
C GLN A 95 16.86 -4.14 1.42
N ARG A 96 17.03 -5.39 1.84
CA ARG A 96 16.83 -5.84 3.21
C ARG A 96 18.04 -6.61 3.71
N THR A 97 18.31 -6.45 4.99
CA THR A 97 19.40 -7.12 5.70
C THR A 97 19.05 -8.54 6.11
N GLY A 98 17.76 -8.89 6.11
CA GLY A 98 17.27 -10.22 6.48
C GLY A 98 17.27 -10.46 7.99
N GLY A 99 17.25 -9.38 8.79
CA GLY A 99 17.20 -9.45 10.25
C GLY A 99 15.89 -10.04 10.80
N THR A 100 15.82 -10.17 12.12
CA THR A 100 14.58 -10.54 12.83
C THR A 100 13.58 -9.40 12.64
N GLY A 101 12.71 -9.52 11.63
CA GLY A 101 11.76 -8.47 11.27
C GLY A 101 10.89 -8.01 12.42
N VAL A 102 10.23 -6.87 12.24
CA VAL A 102 9.33 -6.28 13.23
C VAL A 102 7.92 -6.89 13.11
N PRO A 103 7.13 -6.91 14.22
CA PRO A 103 5.73 -7.27 14.14
C PRO A 103 4.98 -6.48 13.06
N ALA A 104 4.14 -7.16 12.29
CA ALA A 104 3.35 -6.56 11.23
C ALA A 104 1.85 -6.67 11.53
N ALA A 105 1.09 -5.71 11.03
CA ALA A 105 -0.37 -5.75 10.95
C ALA A 105 -0.84 -5.22 9.59
N LEU A 106 -2.04 -5.62 9.18
CA LEU A 106 -2.69 -5.17 7.94
C LEU A 106 -4.07 -4.60 8.25
N ILE A 107 -4.36 -3.43 7.71
CA ILE A 107 -5.72 -2.87 7.59
C ILE A 107 -6.13 -3.03 6.12
N ALA A 108 -6.96 -4.04 5.83
CA ALA A 108 -7.46 -4.33 4.50
C ALA A 108 -8.70 -3.48 4.20
N CYS A 109 -8.66 -2.70 3.12
CA CYS A 109 -9.74 -1.78 2.75
C CYS A 109 -10.44 -2.25 1.47
N THR A 110 -9.69 -2.36 0.38
CA THR A 110 -10.22 -2.72 -0.95
C THR A 110 -10.27 -4.22 -1.19
N ILE A 111 -9.48 -4.99 -0.41
CA ILE A 111 -9.39 -6.44 -0.52
C ILE A 111 -10.25 -7.08 0.56
N PRO A 112 -11.24 -7.94 0.22
CA PRO A 112 -12.01 -8.68 1.20
C PRO A 112 -11.12 -9.53 2.13
N LEU A 113 -11.49 -9.62 3.40
CA LEU A 113 -10.69 -10.34 4.39
C LEU A 113 -10.53 -11.82 4.03
N GLU A 114 -11.58 -12.46 3.49
CA GLU A 114 -11.49 -13.86 3.06
C GLU A 114 -10.45 -14.06 1.95
N GLN A 115 -10.30 -13.08 1.07
CA GLN A 115 -9.29 -13.12 0.01
C GLN A 115 -7.88 -12.97 0.59
N VAL A 116 -7.68 -12.06 1.54
CA VAL A 116 -6.40 -11.90 2.26
C VAL A 116 -6.02 -13.21 2.98
N GLU A 117 -6.96 -13.82 3.70
CA GLU A 117 -6.75 -15.08 4.41
C GLU A 117 -6.44 -16.24 3.44
N ALA A 118 -7.13 -16.33 2.31
CA ALA A 118 -6.85 -17.32 1.27
C ALA A 118 -5.44 -17.15 0.69
N MET A 119 -5.01 -15.92 0.40
CA MET A 119 -3.68 -15.63 -0.12
C MET A 119 -2.59 -15.95 0.92
N LEU A 120 -2.84 -15.71 2.20
CA LEU A 120 -1.97 -16.12 3.30
C LEU A 120 -1.83 -17.65 3.40
N ALA A 121 -2.96 -18.35 3.36
CA ALA A 121 -2.99 -19.81 3.44
C ALA A 121 -2.24 -20.47 2.26
N GLN A 122 -2.30 -19.86 1.07
CA GLN A 122 -1.59 -20.30 -0.12
C GLN A 122 -0.10 -19.90 -0.13
N GLY A 123 0.36 -19.13 0.87
CA GLY A 123 1.73 -18.62 0.91
C GLY A 123 2.04 -17.66 -0.22
N HIS A 124 1.04 -16.91 -0.70
CA HIS A 124 1.20 -15.96 -1.79
C HIS A 124 2.35 -14.98 -1.47
N PRO A 125 3.32 -14.75 -2.38
CA PRO A 125 4.53 -13.97 -2.07
C PRO A 125 4.26 -12.60 -1.44
N PHE A 126 3.18 -11.93 -1.88
CA PHE A 126 2.75 -10.63 -1.34
C PHE A 126 2.26 -10.65 0.11
N PHE A 127 1.75 -11.79 0.57
CA PHE A 127 1.18 -11.95 1.91
C PHE A 127 2.05 -12.83 2.80
N ALA A 128 3.06 -13.51 2.26
CA ALA A 128 3.89 -14.47 2.98
C ALA A 128 4.53 -13.87 4.25
N GLU A 129 4.86 -12.58 4.23
CA GLU A 129 5.44 -11.85 5.36
C GLU A 129 4.41 -11.31 6.36
N LEU A 130 3.12 -11.38 6.03
CA LEU A 130 2.01 -11.09 6.93
C LEU A 130 1.52 -12.35 7.65
N ARG A 131 2.22 -13.47 7.55
CA ARG A 131 1.89 -14.69 8.28
C ARG A 131 1.97 -14.45 9.79
N GLY A 132 0.85 -14.65 10.48
CA GLY A 132 0.74 -14.40 11.93
C GLY A 132 0.56 -12.92 12.29
N ALA A 133 0.44 -12.03 11.30
CA ALA A 133 0.09 -10.62 11.52
C ALA A 133 -1.36 -10.49 11.98
N GLN A 134 -1.65 -9.42 12.73
CA GLN A 134 -3.03 -9.02 13.00
C GLN A 134 -3.63 -8.39 11.74
N ILE A 135 -4.82 -8.83 11.33
CA ILE A 135 -5.49 -8.34 10.14
C ILE A 135 -6.84 -7.76 10.56
N ARG A 136 -7.10 -6.53 10.11
CA ARG A 136 -8.32 -5.78 10.39
C ARG A 136 -8.95 -5.35 9.07
N ALA A 137 -10.25 -5.52 8.95
CA ALA A 137 -10.98 -5.00 7.80
C ALA A 137 -11.48 -3.58 8.10
N LEU A 138 -11.37 -2.69 7.12
CA LEU A 138 -12.04 -1.40 7.08
C LEU A 138 -12.66 -1.23 5.68
N PRO A 139 -13.87 -1.74 5.45
CA PRO A 139 -14.46 -1.79 4.10
C PRO A 139 -14.68 -0.38 3.52
N THR A 140 -13.75 0.09 2.70
CA THR A 140 -13.77 1.41 2.05
C THR A 140 -12.82 1.39 0.84
N GLY A 141 -12.70 2.52 0.13
CA GLY A 141 -11.72 2.66 -0.95
C GLY A 141 -10.26 2.60 -0.46
N HIS A 142 -9.32 2.80 -1.39
CA HIS A 142 -7.88 2.75 -1.12
C HIS A 142 -7.37 3.88 -0.22
N TRP A 143 -8.21 4.88 0.05
CA TRP A 143 -7.86 6.11 0.76
C TRP A 143 -8.63 6.26 2.08
N PRO A 144 -8.51 5.31 3.02
CA PRO A 144 -9.27 5.31 4.28
C PRO A 144 -8.99 6.54 5.14
N MET A 145 -7.82 7.18 4.99
CA MET A 145 -7.50 8.44 5.68
C MET A 145 -8.40 9.61 5.25
N PHE A 146 -9.11 9.48 4.14
CA PHE A 146 -10.07 10.47 3.67
C PHE A 146 -11.51 9.96 3.74
N SER A 147 -11.77 8.71 3.38
CA SER A 147 -13.12 8.15 3.39
C SER A 147 -13.61 7.79 4.80
N GLU A 148 -12.77 7.20 5.64
CA GLU A 148 -13.14 6.68 6.97
C GLU A 148 -12.08 7.05 8.05
N PRO A 149 -11.72 8.35 8.22
CA PRO A 149 -10.59 8.75 9.05
C PRO A 149 -10.74 8.39 10.53
N LYS A 150 -11.97 8.36 11.06
CA LYS A 150 -12.22 8.05 12.47
C LYS A 150 -12.03 6.57 12.76
N GLN A 151 -12.65 5.71 11.95
CA GLN A 151 -12.54 4.27 12.08
C GLN A 151 -11.10 3.81 11.80
N LEU A 152 -10.40 4.43 10.85
CA LEU A 152 -8.97 4.18 10.65
C LEU A 152 -8.16 4.49 11.91
N ALA A 153 -8.41 5.63 12.55
CA ALA A 153 -7.70 6.01 13.78
C ALA A 153 -8.00 5.06 14.95
N GLU A 154 -9.25 4.64 15.11
CA GLU A 154 -9.66 3.66 16.13
C GLU A 154 -8.94 2.31 15.95
N ILE A 155 -8.91 1.79 14.71
CA ILE A 155 -8.20 0.54 14.41
C ILE A 155 -6.69 0.69 14.65
N LEU A 156 -6.10 1.84 14.27
CA LEU A 156 -4.69 2.10 14.52
C LEU A 156 -4.37 2.12 16.02
N ASP A 157 -5.20 2.75 16.84
CA ASP A 157 -5.05 2.79 18.30
C ASP A 157 -5.08 1.36 18.88
N GLU A 158 -6.06 0.55 18.50
CA GLU A 158 -6.17 -0.85 18.92
C GLU A 158 -4.97 -1.71 18.51
N LEU A 159 -4.33 -1.39 17.38
CA LEU A 159 -3.13 -2.07 16.90
C LEU A 159 -1.82 -1.55 17.54
N THR A 160 -1.86 -0.49 18.35
CA THR A 160 -0.68 0.06 19.03
C THR A 160 -0.50 -0.45 20.47
N VAL A 161 -1.52 -1.15 21.01
CA VAL A 161 -1.53 -1.74 22.36
C VAL A 161 -0.87 -3.13 22.39
#